data_AF-A0A9N8DU35-F1
#
_entry.id   AF-A0A9N8DU35-F1
#
_cell.length_a   1.000
_cell.length_b   1.000
_cell.length_c   1.000
_cell.angle_alpha   90.00
_cell.angle_beta   90.00
_cell.angle_gamma   90.00
#
_symmetry.space_group_name_H-M   'P 1'
#
loop_
_entity.id
_entity.type
_entity.pdbx_description
1 polymer ?
#
loop_
_entity_poly.entity_id
_entity_poly.type
_entity_poly.pdbx_seq_one_letter_code
_entity_poly.pdbx_strand_id
1 'polypeptide(L)'
;MIANIATTGRKLFFPNSHLWLRARKELLQAARLSWLVDVGLTQRKLDDIGDVSSVNTLVPQERVNRDCFVQAGQNIMEIQWDGLTISGADELYHTVYETYEESTLIQSPLSGMVLKVNTLDPDREELDEDTILLQMRVDTDSLNLATKNLVQEGEYNDFVRTLPRGRFQDS
;
A
#
# COMPACT_ATOMS: atom_id res chain seq x y z
N MET A 1 -8.82 -0.22 -23.90
CA MET A 1 -7.85 -1.30 -23.64
C MET A 1 -8.10 -1.88 -22.23
N ILE A 2 -9.30 -2.43 -21.97
CA ILE A 2 -9.74 -2.92 -20.63
C ILE A 2 -9.39 -4.42 -20.46
N ALA A 3 -9.00 -5.09 -21.56
CA ALA A 3 -9.00 -6.54 -21.66
C ALA A 3 -7.88 -7.27 -20.89
N ASN A 4 -6.80 -6.60 -20.46
CA ASN A 4 -5.65 -7.30 -19.86
C ASN A 4 -5.58 -7.27 -18.32
N ILE A 5 -6.14 -6.24 -17.69
CA ILE A 5 -6.19 -6.12 -16.22
C ILE A 5 -7.27 -7.05 -15.66
N ALA A 6 -8.27 -7.32 -16.48
CA ALA A 6 -9.53 -7.94 -16.14
C ALA A 6 -9.51 -9.43 -15.82
N THR A 7 -8.55 -10.15 -16.38
CA THR A 7 -8.69 -11.59 -16.64
C THR A 7 -7.70 -12.44 -15.89
N THR A 8 -6.68 -11.84 -15.27
CA THR A 8 -5.49 -12.58 -14.84
C THR A 8 -5.13 -12.44 -13.37
N GLY A 9 -5.81 -11.60 -12.58
CA GLY A 9 -5.45 -11.40 -11.17
C GLY A 9 -3.99 -10.97 -10.98
N ARG A 10 -3.39 -10.35 -12.00
CA ARG A 10 -2.00 -9.88 -11.99
C ARG A 10 -1.86 -8.67 -11.05
N LYS A 11 -0.74 -8.61 -10.33
CA LYS A 11 -0.34 -7.42 -9.57
C LYS A 11 0.03 -6.32 -10.58
N LEU A 12 -0.54 -5.14 -10.38
CA LEU A 12 -0.18 -3.89 -11.05
C LEU A 12 0.29 -2.91 -9.99
N PHE A 13 1.12 -1.95 -10.38
CA PHE A 13 1.84 -1.12 -9.40
C PHE A 13 1.53 0.36 -9.62
N PHE A 14 1.39 1.10 -8.52
CA PHE A 14 1.40 2.56 -8.50
C PHE A 14 2.82 3.02 -8.17
N PRO A 15 3.60 3.52 -9.16
CA PRO A 15 5.01 3.87 -8.95
C PRO A 15 5.22 4.86 -7.81
N ASN A 16 4.40 5.91 -7.75
CA ASN A 16 4.60 7.03 -6.83
C ASN A 16 4.20 6.74 -5.38
N SER A 17 3.27 5.81 -5.17
CA SER A 17 2.82 5.42 -3.81
C SER A 17 3.41 4.09 -3.36
N HIS A 18 4.14 3.40 -4.25
CA HIS A 18 4.72 2.08 -4.03
C HIS A 18 3.69 1.06 -3.51
N LEU A 19 2.46 1.18 -4.01
CA LEU A 19 1.36 0.25 -3.75
C LEU A 19 1.20 -0.71 -4.92
N TRP A 20 0.85 -1.96 -4.63
CA TRP A 20 0.36 -2.88 -5.65
C TRP A 20 -1.15 -3.03 -5.56
N LEU A 21 -1.74 -3.42 -6.68
CA LEU A 21 -3.16 -3.60 -6.88
C LEU A 21 -3.41 -4.92 -7.61
N ARG A 22 -4.42 -5.66 -7.15
CA ARG A 22 -4.94 -6.85 -7.85
C ARG A 22 -6.45 -6.74 -8.02
N ALA A 23 -6.90 -6.60 -9.26
CA ALA A 23 -8.32 -6.53 -9.59
C ALA A 23 -8.85 -7.90 -10.07
N ARG A 24 -10.06 -8.26 -9.63
CA ARG A 24 -10.83 -9.41 -10.12
C ARG A 24 -12.28 -8.99 -10.38
N LYS A 25 -12.87 -9.52 -11.46
CA LYS A 25 -14.27 -9.25 -11.80
C LYS A 25 -15.19 -9.91 -10.77
N GLU A 26 -16.16 -9.16 -10.26
CA GLU A 26 -17.22 -9.65 -9.40
C GLU A 26 -18.58 -9.36 -10.08
N LEU A 27 -19.32 -10.44 -10.36
CA LEU A 27 -20.69 -10.37 -10.86
C LEU A 27 -21.64 -10.21 -9.68
N LEU A 28 -22.25 -9.03 -9.55
CA LEU A 28 -23.29 -8.80 -8.56
C LEU A 28 -24.61 -9.41 -9.03
N GLN A 29 -25.44 -9.85 -8.07
CA GLN A 29 -26.77 -10.45 -8.30
C GLN A 29 -27.71 -9.58 -9.16
N ALA A 30 -27.43 -8.28 -9.30
CA ALA A 30 -28.19 -7.33 -10.12
C ALA A 30 -27.60 -7.07 -11.53
N ALA A 31 -26.74 -7.96 -12.04
CA ALA A 31 -26.09 -7.84 -13.35
C ALA A 31 -25.22 -6.58 -13.57
N ARG A 32 -24.89 -5.86 -12.49
CA ARG A 32 -23.89 -4.78 -12.53
C ARG A 32 -22.51 -5.39 -12.38
N LEU A 33 -21.64 -5.11 -13.35
CA LEU A 33 -20.23 -5.48 -13.28
C LEU A 33 -19.54 -4.59 -12.25
N SER A 34 -18.98 -5.21 -11.23
CA SER A 34 -18.12 -4.53 -10.25
C SER A 34 -16.77 -5.22 -10.19
N TRP A 35 -15.80 -4.52 -9.63
CA TRP A 35 -14.45 -5.01 -9.47
C TRP A 35 -14.14 -5.15 -8.00
N LEU A 36 -13.66 -6.33 -7.62
CA LEU A 36 -13.09 -6.56 -6.32
C LEU A 36 -11.59 -6.34 -6.43
N VAL A 37 -11.08 -5.38 -5.66
CA VAL A 37 -9.71 -4.90 -5.75
C VAL A 37 -9.03 -5.13 -4.40
N ASP A 38 -7.92 -5.86 -4.42
CA ASP A 38 -7.00 -5.94 -3.30
C ASP A 38 -5.87 -4.92 -3.50
N VAL A 39 -5.42 -4.30 -2.41
CA VAL A 39 -4.32 -3.33 -2.38
C VAL A 39 -3.36 -3.72 -1.26
N GLY A 40 -2.06 -3.63 -1.52
CA GLY A 40 -1.00 -3.84 -0.52
C GLY A 40 0.25 -3.03 -0.83
N LEU A 41 1.29 -3.19 0.00
CA LEU A 41 2.56 -2.49 -0.15
C LEU A 41 3.53 -3.30 -0.99
N THR A 42 4.34 -2.62 -1.79
CA THR A 42 5.48 -3.27 -2.45
C THR A 42 6.66 -3.40 -1.50
N GLN A 43 7.58 -4.32 -1.78
CA GLN A 43 8.84 -4.43 -1.03
C GLN A 43 9.57 -3.09 -0.93
N ARG A 44 9.60 -2.29 -2.01
CA ARG A 44 10.22 -0.96 -1.98
C ARG A 44 9.60 -0.05 -0.91
N LYS A 45 8.27 -0.06 -0.76
CA LYS A 45 7.61 0.76 0.28
C LYS A 45 7.95 0.25 1.67
N LEU A 46 8.05 -1.06 1.83
CA LEU A 46 8.45 -1.71 3.08
C LEU A 46 9.91 -1.45 3.41
N ASP A 47 10.81 -1.33 2.44
CA ASP A 47 12.21 -0.94 2.66
C ASP A 47 12.34 0.56 3.00
N ASP A 48 11.42 1.39 2.52
CA ASP A 48 11.34 2.82 2.84
C ASP A 48 10.69 3.09 4.21
N ILE A 49 9.91 2.13 4.71
CA ILE A 49 9.32 2.11 6.04
C ILE A 49 10.29 1.33 6.94
N GLY A 50 10.59 1.82 8.14
CA GLY A 50 11.47 1.09 9.05
C GLY A 50 10.76 -0.09 9.70
N ASP A 51 11.13 -0.37 10.95
CA ASP A 51 10.44 -1.38 11.75
C ASP A 51 9.05 -0.86 12.12
N VAL A 52 8.00 -1.55 11.69
CA VAL A 52 6.62 -1.12 11.92
C VAL A 52 6.25 -1.28 13.39
N SER A 53 5.91 -0.17 14.06
CA SER A 53 5.50 -0.14 15.46
C SER A 53 4.00 -0.16 15.66
N SER A 54 3.21 0.41 14.73
CA SER A 54 1.74 0.26 14.75
C SER A 54 1.09 0.46 13.38
N VAL A 55 -0.07 -0.18 13.17
CA VAL A 55 -0.91 -0.01 11.97
C VAL A 55 -2.32 0.42 12.39
N ASN A 56 -2.62 1.70 12.19
CA ASN A 56 -3.89 2.30 12.57
C ASN A 56 -4.78 2.48 11.34
N THR A 57 -6.02 1.97 11.39
CA THR A 57 -7.00 2.24 10.34
C THR A 57 -7.69 3.59 10.59
N LEU A 58 -7.77 4.42 9.56
CA LEU A 58 -8.39 5.76 9.64
C LEU A 58 -9.83 5.78 9.14
N VAL A 59 -10.31 4.69 8.52
CA VAL A 59 -11.72 4.55 8.14
C VAL A 59 -12.55 3.96 9.30
N PRO A 60 -13.85 4.33 9.42
CA PRO A 60 -14.71 3.79 10.47
C PRO A 60 -14.95 2.29 10.27
N GLN A 61 -14.35 1.45 11.12
CA GLN A 61 -14.37 -0.01 11.01
C GLN A 61 -15.79 -0.59 11.07
N GLU A 62 -16.70 0.05 11.80
CA GLU A 62 -18.11 -0.34 11.92
C GLU A 62 -18.91 -0.19 10.61
N ARG A 63 -18.39 0.60 9.67
CA ARG A 63 -18.98 0.87 8.36
C ARG A 63 -18.38 0.03 7.24
N VAL A 64 -17.23 -0.60 7.50
CA VAL A 64 -16.56 -1.51 6.54
C VAL A 64 -17.52 -2.64 6.18
N ASN A 65 -17.58 -2.99 4.89
CA ASN A 65 -18.51 -3.97 4.31
C ASN A 65 -20.01 -3.58 4.35
N ARG A 66 -20.36 -2.38 4.82
CA ARG A 66 -21.76 -1.92 4.90
C ARG A 66 -22.02 -0.67 4.06
N ASP A 67 -21.32 0.40 4.37
CA ASP A 67 -21.53 1.71 3.74
C ASP A 67 -20.28 2.62 3.81
N CYS A 68 -19.10 2.06 4.06
CA CYS A 68 -17.84 2.78 4.02
C CYS A 68 -17.40 3.03 2.57
N PHE A 69 -17.65 4.23 2.05
CA PHE A 69 -17.13 4.69 0.77
C PHE A 69 -15.92 5.59 0.98
N VAL A 70 -14.86 5.36 0.21
CA VAL A 70 -13.64 6.19 0.20
C VAL A 70 -13.40 6.78 -1.18
N GLN A 71 -12.79 7.96 -1.22
CA GLN A 71 -12.33 8.60 -2.46
C GLN A 71 -10.86 8.26 -2.73
N ALA A 72 -10.46 8.24 -4.01
CA ALA A 72 -9.06 8.19 -4.38
C ALA A 72 -8.27 9.35 -3.74
N GLY A 73 -7.12 9.05 -3.14
CA GLY A 73 -6.31 9.99 -2.37
C GLY A 73 -6.72 10.17 -0.91
N GLN A 74 -7.87 9.62 -0.48
CA GLN A 74 -8.27 9.68 0.93
C GLN A 74 -7.36 8.80 1.79
N ASN A 75 -6.87 9.33 2.91
CA ASN A 75 -6.09 8.55 3.87
C ASN A 75 -6.97 7.44 4.47
N ILE A 76 -6.49 6.19 4.40
CA ILE A 76 -7.23 5.00 4.87
C ILE A 76 -6.55 4.33 6.06
N MET A 77 -5.23 4.49 6.17
CA MET A 77 -4.41 3.82 7.16
C MET A 77 -3.18 4.67 7.45
N GLU A 78 -2.70 4.59 8.68
CA GLU A 78 -1.46 5.18 9.15
C GLU A 78 -0.57 4.06 9.68
N ILE A 79 0.67 4.01 9.20
CA ILE A 79 1.69 3.06 9.64
C ILE A 79 2.72 3.86 10.42
N GLN A 80 2.83 3.61 11.72
CA GLN A 80 3.92 4.13 12.54
C GLN A 80 5.10 3.17 12.46
N TRP A 81 6.30 3.73 12.37
CA TRP A 81 7.52 2.95 12.24
C TRP A 81 8.70 3.67 12.87
N ASP A 82 9.68 2.88 13.26
CA ASP A 82 10.89 3.35 13.93
C ASP A 82 12.09 3.15 13.01
N GLY A 83 12.91 4.19 12.90
CA GLY A 83 14.15 4.20 12.16
C GLY A 83 15.35 4.32 13.09
N LEU A 84 16.45 3.68 12.71
CA LEU A 84 17.75 3.85 13.37
C LEU A 84 18.68 4.63 12.44
N THR A 85 19.31 5.68 12.96
CA THR A 85 20.38 6.40 12.26
C THR A 85 21.66 6.42 13.10
N ILE A 86 22.81 6.32 12.42
CA ILE A 86 24.12 6.46 13.06
C ILE A 86 24.43 7.94 13.19
N SER A 87 24.43 8.48 14.41
CA SER A 87 24.55 9.93 14.63
C SER A 87 25.99 10.43 14.76
N GLY A 88 26.98 9.53 14.82
CA GLY A 88 28.40 9.87 14.76
C GLY A 88 29.30 8.84 15.43
N ALA A 89 30.58 8.84 15.03
CA ALA A 89 31.65 8.14 15.71
C ALA A 89 32.52 9.18 16.41
N ASP A 90 32.54 9.19 17.74
CA ASP A 90 33.57 9.92 18.48
C ASP A 90 34.86 9.07 18.50
N GLU A 91 36.02 9.70 18.64
CA GLU A 91 37.37 9.13 18.43
C GLU A 91 37.72 7.93 19.35
N LEU A 92 36.77 7.45 20.17
CA LEU A 92 36.82 6.22 20.95
C LEU A 92 35.57 5.34 20.74
N TYR A 93 35.57 4.53 19.67
CA TYR A 93 34.90 3.22 19.52
C TYR A 93 33.42 3.02 19.96
N HIS A 94 32.59 4.06 20.07
CA HIS A 94 31.16 3.89 20.35
C HIS A 94 30.31 4.52 19.27
N THR A 95 29.66 3.67 18.47
CA THR A 95 28.58 4.07 17.56
C THR A 95 27.37 4.44 18.42
N VAL A 96 26.95 5.70 18.33
CA VAL A 96 25.70 6.15 18.94
C VAL A 96 24.58 5.99 17.91
N TYR A 97 23.55 5.23 18.28
CA TYR A 97 22.34 5.08 17.49
C TYR A 97 21.28 6.05 18.03
N GLU A 98 20.69 6.82 17.14
CA GLU A 98 19.52 7.63 17.45
C GLU A 98 18.29 6.97 16.82
N THR A 99 17.28 6.70 17.64
CA THR A 99 15.97 6.22 17.18
C THR A 99 15.10 7.42 16.88
N TYR A 100 14.45 7.41 15.71
CA TYR A 100 13.42 8.38 15.38
C TYR A 100 12.14 7.65 14.98
N GLU A 101 11.02 8.16 15.47
CA GLU A 101 9.68 7.63 15.22
C GLU A 101 9.02 8.48 14.14
N GLU A 102 8.54 7.85 13.07
CA GLU A 102 7.80 8.52 12.01
C GLU A 102 6.50 7.78 11.68
N SER A 103 5.63 8.44 10.92
CA SER A 103 4.38 7.87 10.45
C SER A 103 4.24 8.04 8.94
N THR A 104 3.75 7.01 8.27
CA THR A 104 3.41 7.05 6.85
C THR A 104 1.92 6.85 6.66
N LEU A 105 1.29 7.80 5.97
CA LEU A 105 -0.12 7.71 5.59
C LEU A 105 -0.27 6.92 4.29
N ILE A 106 -1.11 5.90 4.33
CA ILE A 106 -1.53 5.15 3.14
C ILE A 106 -2.83 5.75 2.65
N GLN A 107 -2.82 6.16 1.39
CA GLN A 107 -3.98 6.72 0.69
C GLN A 107 -4.66 5.67 -0.17
N SER A 108 -5.98 5.74 -0.26
CA SER A 108 -6.73 4.89 -1.16
C SER A 108 -6.33 5.20 -2.61
N PRO A 109 -5.87 4.23 -3.41
CA PRO A 109 -5.53 4.46 -4.81
C PRO A 109 -6.78 4.69 -5.68
N LEU A 110 -7.95 4.31 -5.18
CA LEU A 110 -9.21 4.24 -5.92
C LEU A 110 -10.36 4.79 -5.11
N SER A 111 -11.38 5.29 -5.80
CA SER A 111 -12.67 5.55 -5.19
C SER A 111 -13.50 4.27 -5.18
N GLY A 112 -14.13 3.94 -4.06
CA GLY A 112 -14.92 2.71 -3.96
C GLY A 112 -15.42 2.40 -2.56
N MET A 113 -16.16 1.31 -2.46
CA MET A 113 -16.68 0.80 -1.20
C MET A 113 -15.67 -0.12 -0.54
N VAL A 114 -15.26 0.20 0.68
CA VAL A 114 -14.34 -0.61 1.47
C VAL A 114 -15.07 -1.84 2.01
N LEU A 115 -14.56 -3.01 1.67
CA LEU A 115 -15.11 -4.30 2.10
C LEU A 115 -14.31 -4.89 3.25
N LYS A 116 -13.00 -4.68 3.28
CA LYS A 116 -12.13 -5.15 4.36
C LYS A 116 -10.93 -4.22 4.48
N VAL A 117 -10.57 -3.85 5.71
CA VAL A 117 -9.25 -3.30 6.02
C VAL A 117 -8.62 -4.25 7.02
N ASN A 118 -7.40 -4.70 6.74
CA ASN A 118 -6.67 -5.53 7.68
C ASN A 118 -6.03 -4.62 8.72
N THR A 119 -6.44 -4.80 9.98
CA THR A 119 -5.73 -4.28 11.15
C THR A 119 -4.67 -5.32 11.51
N LEU A 120 -3.40 -4.96 11.36
CA LEU A 120 -2.28 -5.84 11.69
C LEU A 120 -1.79 -5.50 13.08
N ASP A 121 -1.49 -6.53 13.86
CA ASP A 121 -0.80 -6.40 15.14
C ASP A 121 0.69 -6.69 14.88
N PRO A 122 1.57 -5.68 14.84
CA PRO A 122 2.97 -5.87 14.45
C PRO A 122 3.74 -6.81 15.41
N ASP A 123 3.25 -6.98 16.64
CA ASP A 123 3.82 -7.95 17.59
C ASP A 123 3.51 -9.41 17.24
N ARG A 124 2.56 -9.64 16.33
CA ARG A 124 2.04 -10.98 15.98
C ARG A 124 2.09 -11.31 14.50
N GLU A 125 2.00 -10.29 13.65
CA GLU A 125 1.89 -10.41 12.20
C GLU A 125 2.97 -9.53 11.56
N GLU A 126 3.75 -10.12 10.68
CA GLU A 126 4.74 -9.39 9.89
C GLU A 126 4.06 -8.76 8.67
N LEU A 127 4.36 -7.48 8.41
CA LEU A 127 3.87 -6.78 7.23
C LEU A 127 4.82 -7.03 6.05
N ASP A 128 4.37 -7.83 5.09
CA ASP A 128 5.16 -8.22 3.90
C ASP A 128 4.51 -7.78 2.57
N GLU A 129 5.18 -8.08 1.45
CA GLU A 129 4.69 -7.72 0.10
C GLU A 129 3.46 -8.49 -0.38
N ASP A 130 3.08 -9.55 0.34
CA ASP A 130 1.89 -10.36 0.06
C ASP A 130 0.71 -9.99 0.95
N THR A 131 0.95 -9.18 1.96
CA THR A 131 -0.06 -8.68 2.88
C THR A 131 -1.03 -7.74 2.16
N ILE A 132 -2.29 -8.16 2.11
CA ILE A 132 -3.40 -7.32 1.63
C ILE A 132 -3.74 -6.32 2.73
N LEU A 133 -3.60 -5.03 2.48
CA LEU A 133 -4.00 -3.99 3.43
C LEU A 133 -5.49 -3.66 3.33
N LEU A 134 -5.97 -3.52 2.09
CA LEU A 134 -7.32 -3.05 1.79
C LEU A 134 -7.94 -3.94 0.71
N GLN A 135 -9.20 -4.31 0.91
CA GLN A 135 -10.05 -4.87 -0.12
C GLN A 135 -11.27 -3.96 -0.34
N MET A 136 -11.54 -3.63 -1.60
CA MET A 136 -12.60 -2.71 -1.95
C MET A 136 -13.35 -3.13 -3.20
N ARG A 137 -14.63 -2.73 -3.28
CA ARG A 137 -15.46 -2.83 -4.46
C ARG A 137 -15.45 -1.51 -5.22
N VAL A 138 -15.13 -1.59 -6.50
CA VAL A 138 -14.90 -0.43 -7.36
C VAL A 138 -15.72 -0.59 -8.64
N ASP A 139 -16.23 0.52 -9.16
CA ASP A 139 -16.91 0.53 -10.46
C ASP A 139 -15.89 0.50 -11.62
N THR A 140 -16.39 0.30 -12.84
CA THR A 140 -15.52 0.18 -14.00
C THR A 140 -14.84 1.51 -14.35
N ASP A 141 -15.48 2.64 -14.09
CA ASP A 141 -14.97 3.97 -14.45
C ASP A 141 -13.81 4.41 -13.55
N SER A 142 -13.96 4.19 -12.24
CA SER A 142 -12.94 4.42 -11.22
C SER A 142 -11.71 3.55 -11.45
N LEU A 143 -11.91 2.27 -11.78
CA LEU A 143 -10.80 1.40 -12.16
C LEU A 143 -10.12 1.91 -13.43
N ASN A 144 -10.86 2.23 -14.50
CA ASN A 144 -10.31 2.76 -15.74
C ASN A 144 -9.50 4.05 -15.51
N LEU A 145 -9.95 4.93 -14.63
CA LEU A 145 -9.24 6.17 -14.31
C LEU A 145 -7.87 5.87 -13.67
N ALA A 146 -7.83 4.98 -12.68
CA ALA A 146 -6.59 4.62 -12.00
C ALA A 146 -5.62 3.84 -12.87
N THR A 147 -6.12 3.02 -13.81
CA THR A 147 -5.28 2.22 -14.70
C THR A 147 -4.38 3.04 -15.62
N LYS A 148 -4.64 4.35 -15.77
CA LYS A 148 -3.75 5.27 -16.48
C LYS A 148 -2.40 5.48 -15.79
N ASN A 149 -2.35 5.28 -14.47
CA ASN A 149 -1.17 5.49 -13.64
C ASN A 149 -0.58 4.17 -13.11
N LEU A 150 -1.19 3.04 -13.51
CA LEU A 150 -0.71 1.71 -13.14
C LEU A 150 0.31 1.24 -14.17
N VAL A 151 1.37 0.60 -13.68
CA VAL A 151 2.40 -0.01 -14.50
C VAL A 151 2.50 -1.50 -14.21
N GLN A 152 3.07 -2.25 -15.14
CA GLN A 152 3.41 -3.65 -14.91
C GLN A 152 4.68 -3.78 -14.07
N GLU A 153 4.93 -4.98 -13.55
CA GLU A 153 6.08 -5.27 -12.69
C GLU A 153 7.43 -4.86 -13.32
N GLY A 154 7.65 -5.17 -14.61
CA GLY A 154 8.90 -4.80 -15.29
C GLY A 154 9.12 -3.28 -15.33
N GLU A 155 8.09 -2.52 -15.68
CA GLU A 155 8.11 -1.06 -15.72
C GLU A 155 8.28 -0.46 -14.31
N TYR A 156 7.66 -1.08 -13.30
CA TYR A 156 7.83 -0.71 -11.90
C TYR A 156 9.27 -0.91 -11.44
N ASN A 157 9.86 -2.06 -11.75
CA ASN A 157 11.24 -2.37 -11.38
C ASN A 157 12.23 -1.42 -12.05
N ASP A 158 12.01 -1.07 -13.33
CA ASP A 158 12.82 -0.07 -14.01
C ASP A 158 12.66 1.32 -13.37
N PHE A 159 11.45 1.71 -12.98
CA PHE A 159 11.21 2.95 -12.22
C PHE A 159 11.95 2.96 -10.88
N VAL A 160 11.82 1.90 -10.07
CA VAL A 160 12.47 1.80 -8.75
C VAL A 160 14.00 1.89 -8.87
N ARG A 161 14.60 1.35 -9.93
CA ARG A 161 16.05 1.47 -10.18
C ARG A 161 16.52 2.89 -10.45
N THR A 162 15.63 3.79 -10.88
CA THR A 162 15.95 5.21 -11.09
C THR A 162 15.86 6.03 -9.81
N LEU A 163 15.19 5.51 -8.78
CA LEU A 163 15.06 6.19 -7.50
C LEU A 163 16.34 6.03 -6.67
N PRO A 164 16.66 7.02 -5.82
CA PRO A 164 17.68 6.83 -4.81
C PRO A 164 17.32 5.64 -3.92
N ARG A 165 18.33 5.04 -3.30
CA ARG A 165 18.11 3.98 -2.32
C ARG A 165 17.23 4.51 -1.17
N GLY A 166 16.45 3.62 -0.57
CA GLY A 166 15.56 3.99 0.53
C GLY A 166 16.34 4.60 1.69
N ARG A 167 15.65 5.36 2.55
CA ARG A 167 16.24 6.12 3.67
C ARG A 167 17.19 5.30 4.57
N PHE A 168 17.02 3.98 4.61
CA PHE A 168 17.74 3.07 5.50
C PHE A 168 18.91 2.32 4.85
N GLN A 169 19.20 2.52 3.56
CA GLN A 169 20.23 1.75 2.84
C GLN A 169 21.60 2.45 2.72
N ASP A 170 21.77 3.64 3.28
CA ASP A 170 23.05 4.36 3.34
C ASP A 170 23.81 4.06 4.66
N SER A 171 23.91 2.77 5.02
CA SER A 171 24.73 2.27 6.14
C SER A 171 26.01 1.59 5.64
#